data_AF-A0A534W968-F1
#
_entry.id   AF-A0A534W968-F1
#
_cell.length_a   1.000
_cell.length_b   1.000
_cell.length_c   1.000
_cell.angle_alpha   90.00
_cell.angle_beta   90.00
_cell.angle_gamma   90.00
#
_symmetry.space_group_name_H-M   'P 1'
#
loop_
_entity.id
_entity.type
_entity.pdbx_description
1 polymer ?
#
loop_
_entity_poly.entity_id
_entity_poly.type
_entity_poly.pdbx_seq_one_letter_code
_entity_poly.pdbx_strand_id
1 'polypeptide(L)'
;MAVLLNQASNLRFRLELSARSSDGVRSPAALQAEAAMERYRHRPTTGEHGFVPVLRLPDVKVLDLDLIRFLEELEAVLEAGQPGGAALEPSADAALALRVTGGPDAYQVEAGLDLRTLLEAVGGQSGEPGSDVALFRFFANSRAVVAFSAALLEEFARFPTDPSRVSPGEPG
;
A
#
# COMPACT_ATOMS: atom_id res chain seq x y z
N MET A 1 -9.77 -2.44 1.82
CA MET A 1 -8.48 -2.98 2.24
C MET A 1 -7.91 -3.80 1.08
N ALA A 2 -6.77 -3.39 0.54
CA ALA A 2 -6.08 -4.01 -0.57
C ALA A 2 -4.99 -4.95 -0.03
N VAL A 3 -5.00 -6.20 -0.49
CA VAL A 3 -4.10 -7.24 -0.01
C VAL A 3 -3.38 -7.90 -1.17
N LEU A 4 -2.06 -7.94 -1.11
CA LEU A 4 -1.20 -8.62 -2.07
C LEU A 4 -0.51 -9.81 -1.40
N LEU A 5 -1.00 -11.01 -1.73
CA LEU A 5 -0.48 -12.27 -1.22
C LEU A 5 0.74 -12.74 -2.03
N ASN A 6 1.71 -13.34 -1.35
CA ASN A 6 2.76 -14.07 -2.04
C ASN A 6 2.23 -15.39 -2.65
N GLN A 7 3.01 -16.02 -3.52
CA GLN A 7 2.65 -17.27 -4.19
C GLN A 7 2.32 -18.40 -3.21
N ALA A 8 3.01 -18.47 -2.07
CA ALA A 8 2.78 -19.47 -1.03
C ALA A 8 1.59 -19.14 -0.10
N SER A 9 0.93 -17.99 -0.29
CA SER A 9 -0.19 -17.50 0.54
C SER A 9 0.09 -17.45 2.04
N ASN A 10 1.37 -17.30 2.43
CA ASN A 10 1.82 -17.26 3.82
C ASN A 10 2.46 -15.93 4.22
N LEU A 11 2.58 -15.01 3.27
CA LEU A 11 3.03 -13.63 3.47
C LEU A 11 2.11 -12.72 2.66
N ARG A 12 1.73 -11.57 3.21
CA ARG A 12 0.94 -10.57 2.49
C ARG A 12 1.38 -9.15 2.82
N PHE A 13 1.39 -8.32 1.79
CA PHE A 13 1.37 -6.87 1.94
C PHE A 13 -0.09 -6.41 2.02
N ARG A 14 -0.38 -5.51 2.95
CA ARG A 14 -1.69 -4.89 3.12
C ARG A 14 -1.53 -3.38 3.06
N LEU A 15 -2.39 -2.74 2.28
CA LEU A 15 -2.58 -1.29 2.25
C LEU A 15 -4.05 -1.01 2.51
N GLU A 16 -4.32 -0.10 3.43
CA GLU A 16 -5.68 0.28 3.81
C GLU A 16 -5.80 1.79 3.84
N LEU A 17 -6.63 2.34 2.97
CA LEU A 17 -6.87 3.78 2.86
C LEU A 17 -7.96 4.17 3.87
N SER A 18 -7.67 5.13 4.74
CA SER A 18 -8.52 5.44 5.91
C SER A 18 -9.22 6.78 5.82
N ALA A 19 -8.54 7.85 5.36
CA ALA A 19 -9.13 9.19 5.32
C ALA A 19 -8.47 10.12 4.29
N ARG A 20 -9.19 11.16 3.87
CA ARG A 20 -8.67 12.28 3.08
C ARG A 20 -7.86 13.21 3.99
N SER A 21 -6.54 13.27 3.80
CA SER A 21 -5.67 14.16 4.59
C SER A 21 -5.47 15.52 3.91
N SER A 22 -5.69 15.62 2.60
CA SER A 22 -5.62 16.86 1.83
C SER A 22 -6.51 16.76 0.59
N ASP A 23 -7.24 17.83 0.27
CA ASP A 23 -8.18 17.94 -0.85
C ASP A 23 -7.55 18.44 -2.16
N GLY A 24 -6.27 18.82 -2.15
CA GLY A 24 -5.59 19.35 -3.34
C GLY A 24 -5.60 20.88 -3.44
N VAL A 25 -6.30 21.61 -2.57
CA VAL A 25 -6.47 23.08 -2.69
C VAL A 25 -5.25 23.86 -2.20
N ARG A 26 -4.69 23.46 -1.05
CA ARG A 26 -3.53 24.13 -0.42
C ARG A 26 -2.26 23.29 -0.41
N SER A 27 -2.42 21.99 -0.58
CA SER A 27 -1.36 20.97 -0.63
C SER A 27 -1.81 19.86 -1.58
N PRO A 28 -0.91 19.05 -2.14
CA PRO A 28 -1.28 17.93 -3.00
C PRO A 28 -2.35 17.04 -2.36
N ALA A 29 -3.32 16.59 -3.17
CA ALA A 29 -4.38 15.71 -2.71
C ALA A 29 -3.76 14.39 -2.21
N ALA A 30 -4.19 13.97 -1.02
CA ALA A 30 -3.57 12.85 -0.34
C ALA A 30 -4.55 12.08 0.55
N LEU A 31 -4.25 10.81 0.75
CA LEU A 31 -4.92 9.91 1.65
C LEU A 31 -4.00 9.51 2.79
N GLN A 32 -4.59 9.38 3.97
CA GLN A 32 -4.03 8.66 5.10
C GLN A 32 -4.25 7.16 4.86
N ALA A 33 -3.25 6.35 5.18
CA ALA A 33 -3.29 4.92 5.01
C ALA A 33 -2.52 4.18 6.10
N GLU A 34 -2.91 2.93 6.35
CA GLU A 34 -2.10 1.96 7.09
C GLU A 34 -1.43 1.00 6.09
N ALA A 35 -0.11 0.82 6.20
CA ALA A 35 0.64 -0.16 5.45
C ALA A 35 1.18 -1.25 6.38
N ALA A 36 1.05 -2.52 6.00
CA ALA A 36 1.52 -3.62 6.82
C ALA A 36 2.10 -4.76 6.00
N MET A 37 3.15 -5.37 6.53
CA MET A 37 3.58 -6.70 6.14
C MET A 37 3.15 -7.70 7.20
N GLU A 38 2.48 -8.75 6.76
CA GLU A 38 1.88 -9.73 7.65
C GLU A 38 2.23 -11.15 7.21
N ARG A 39 2.47 -12.04 8.18
CA ARG A 39 2.75 -13.45 7.92
C ARG A 39 1.63 -14.33 8.46
N TYR A 40 1.34 -15.39 7.75
CA TYR A 40 0.41 -16.41 8.22
C TYR A 40 1.01 -17.14 9.41
N ARG A 41 0.22 -17.28 10.47
CA ARG A 41 0.57 -18.03 11.67
C ARG A 41 -0.50 -19.07 11.93
N HIS A 42 -0.04 -20.31 12.04
CA HIS A 42 -0.83 -21.45 12.48
C HIS A 42 -0.33 -21.87 13.85
N ARG A 43 -1.19 -21.80 14.88
CA ARG A 43 -0.90 -22.30 16.23
C ARG A 43 -1.74 -23.55 16.50
N PRO A 44 -1.18 -24.76 16.35
CA PRO A 44 -1.93 -26.01 16.54
C PRO A 44 -2.47 -26.18 17.95
N THR A 45 -1.79 -25.63 18.96
CA THR A 45 -2.13 -25.80 20.38
C THR A 45 -3.34 -24.97 20.83
N THR A 46 -3.59 -23.83 20.18
CA THR A 46 -4.71 -22.94 20.49
C THR A 46 -5.80 -22.96 19.42
N GLY A 47 -5.57 -23.62 18.28
CA GLY A 47 -6.47 -23.57 17.12
C GLY A 47 -6.52 -22.20 16.44
N GLU A 48 -5.63 -21.29 16.79
CA GLU A 48 -5.58 -19.96 16.17
C GLU A 48 -4.88 -20.02 14.82
N HIS A 49 -5.57 -19.50 13.81
CA HIS A 49 -5.08 -19.39 12.44
C HIS A 49 -5.35 -17.99 11.94
N GLY A 50 -4.32 -17.30 11.44
CA GLY A 50 -4.52 -15.96 10.93
C GLY A 50 -3.21 -15.28 10.53
N PHE A 51 -3.35 -14.14 9.86
CA PHE A 51 -2.22 -13.27 9.57
C PHE A 51 -1.91 -12.39 10.77
N VAL A 52 -0.63 -12.30 11.12
CA VAL A 52 -0.13 -11.43 12.19
C VAL A 52 0.88 -10.44 11.62
N PRO A 53 0.92 -9.20 12.13
CA PRO A 53 1.86 -8.20 11.65
C PRO A 53 3.31 -8.63 11.91
N VAL A 54 4.13 -8.50 10.88
CA VAL A 54 5.59 -8.48 10.97
C VAL A 54 6.05 -7.04 11.16
N LEU A 55 5.47 -6.13 10.37
CA LEU A 55 5.67 -4.69 10.47
C LEU A 55 4.37 -3.98 10.11
N ARG A 56 4.08 -2.87 10.79
CA ARG A 56 2.92 -2.02 10.55
C ARG A 56 3.32 -0.55 10.66
N LEU A 57 2.91 0.24 9.68
CA LEU A 57 2.98 1.69 9.67
C LEU A 57 1.54 2.24 9.67
N PRO A 58 1.04 2.75 10.81
CA PRO A 58 -0.35 3.16 10.95
C PRO A 58 -0.69 4.45 10.18
N ASP A 59 0.30 5.33 9.99
CA ASP A 59 0.07 6.69 9.51
C ASP A 59 0.92 7.03 8.27
N VAL A 60 0.72 6.27 7.19
CA VAL A 60 1.36 6.53 5.89
C VAL A 60 0.53 7.51 5.06
N LYS A 61 1.18 8.50 4.45
CA LYS A 61 0.56 9.38 3.46
C LYS A 61 0.76 8.83 2.05
N VAL A 62 -0.32 8.74 1.28
CA VAL A 62 -0.31 8.34 -0.14
C VAL A 62 -0.89 9.48 -0.96
N LEU A 63 -0.14 9.98 -1.95
CA LEU A 63 -0.63 11.02 -2.85
C LEU A 63 -1.54 10.44 -3.93
N ASP A 64 -2.60 11.16 -4.27
CA ASP A 64 -3.58 10.68 -5.25
C ASP A 64 -2.94 10.48 -6.62
N LEU A 65 -2.08 11.41 -7.06
CA LEU A 65 -1.40 11.29 -8.36
C LEU A 65 -0.45 10.10 -8.41
N ASP A 66 0.30 9.85 -7.34
CA ASP A 66 1.23 8.71 -7.27
C ASP A 66 0.44 7.39 -7.29
N LEU A 67 -0.69 7.34 -6.59
CA LEU A 67 -1.58 6.17 -6.57
C LEU A 67 -2.28 5.94 -7.91
N ILE A 68 -2.82 6.98 -8.54
CA ILE A 68 -3.46 6.89 -9.86
C ILE A 68 -2.45 6.37 -10.89
N ARG A 69 -1.27 6.98 -10.95
CA ARG A 69 -0.21 6.58 -11.88
C ARG A 69 0.21 5.13 -11.65
N PHE A 70 0.38 4.72 -10.39
CA PHE A 70 0.69 3.32 -10.07
C PHE A 70 -0.39 2.36 -10.56
N LEU A 71 -1.67 2.69 -10.37
CA LEU A 71 -2.79 1.86 -10.81
C LEU A 71 -2.87 1.79 -12.34
N GLU A 72 -2.67 2.90 -13.05
CA GLU A 72 -2.60 2.95 -14.52
C GLU A 72 -1.44 2.10 -15.06
N GLU A 73 -0.25 2.23 -14.48
CA GLU A 73 0.91 1.41 -14.84
C GLU A 73 0.65 -0.08 -14.56
N LEU A 74 0.02 -0.39 -13.43
CA LEU A 74 -0.27 -1.77 -13.05
C LEU A 74 -1.33 -2.41 -13.96
N GLU A 75 -2.37 -1.66 -14.32
CA GLU A 75 -3.38 -2.07 -15.30
C GLU A 75 -2.72 -2.35 -16.66
N ALA A 76 -1.89 -1.44 -17.16
CA ALA A 76 -1.18 -1.63 -18.43
C ALA A 76 -0.31 -2.90 -18.43
N VAL A 77 0.39 -3.20 -17.33
CA VAL A 77 1.20 -4.42 -17.19
C VAL A 77 0.32 -5.69 -17.19
N LEU A 78 -0.85 -5.64 -16.55
CA LEU A 78 -1.78 -6.76 -16.48
C LEU A 78 -2.46 -7.01 -17.84
N GLU A 79 -2.83 -5.96 -18.57
CA GLU A 79 -3.47 -6.05 -19.88
C GLU A 79 -2.51 -6.47 -20.99
N ALA A 80 -1.27 -5.97 -20.98
CA ALA A 80 -0.30 -6.28 -22.01
C ALA A 80 0.08 -7.78 -22.06
N GLY A 81 -0.07 -8.49 -20.93
CA GLY A 81 0.29 -9.91 -20.83
C GLY A 81 1.78 -10.18 -21.08
N GLN A 82 2.63 -9.16 -20.98
CA GLN A 82 4.07 -9.21 -21.19
C GLN A 82 4.82 -8.69 -19.95
N PRO A 83 6.12 -9.01 -19.80
CA PRO A 83 6.90 -8.47 -18.70
C PRO A 83 6.91 -6.94 -18.70
N GLY A 84 6.62 -6.35 -17.54
CA GLY A 84 6.62 -4.91 -17.34
C GLY A 84 6.81 -4.55 -15.87
N GLY A 85 6.48 -3.32 -15.52
CA GLY A 85 6.54 -2.88 -14.13
C GLY A 85 5.66 -1.67 -13.85
N ALA A 86 5.21 -1.59 -12.60
CA ALA A 86 4.47 -0.48 -12.03
C ALA A 86 5.07 -0.13 -10.68
N ALA A 87 5.17 1.17 -10.38
CA ALA A 87 5.76 1.62 -9.13
C ALA A 87 4.93 2.73 -8.47
N LEU A 88 4.52 2.48 -7.23
CA LEU A 88 4.11 3.51 -6.29
C LEU A 88 5.38 4.08 -5.67
N GLU A 89 6.01 4.99 -6.40
CA GLU A 89 7.16 5.76 -5.93
C GLU A 89 6.67 7.14 -5.48
N PRO A 90 6.81 7.45 -4.20
CA PRO A 90 6.32 8.70 -3.67
C PRO A 90 7.15 9.88 -4.17
N SER A 91 6.46 10.92 -4.63
CA SER A 91 7.09 12.14 -5.16
C SER A 91 7.67 13.07 -4.08
N ALA A 92 7.29 12.89 -2.80
CA ALA A 92 7.91 13.57 -1.64
C ALA A 92 7.65 12.84 -0.31
N ASP A 93 8.65 12.81 0.58
CA ASP A 93 8.63 12.43 2.01
C ASP A 93 7.62 11.33 2.38
N ALA A 94 7.95 10.09 2.06
CA ALA A 94 6.98 9.02 2.15
C ALA A 94 7.47 7.78 2.85
N ALA A 95 6.55 7.27 3.65
CA ALA A 95 6.77 6.11 4.49
C ALA A 95 6.55 4.77 3.76
N LEU A 96 6.14 4.80 2.49
CA LEU A 96 5.82 3.62 1.69
C LEU A 96 6.28 3.80 0.24
N ALA A 97 6.96 2.79 -0.27
CA ALA A 97 7.14 2.56 -1.70
C ALA A 97 6.73 1.13 -2.06
N LEU A 98 6.09 0.94 -3.20
CA LEU A 98 5.70 -0.38 -3.69
C LEU A 98 6.06 -0.50 -5.16
N ARG A 99 6.77 -1.57 -5.53
CA ARG A 99 7.09 -1.89 -6.92
C ARG A 99 6.60 -3.29 -7.26
N VAL A 100 5.96 -3.43 -8.41
CA VAL A 100 5.55 -4.71 -8.98
C VAL A 100 6.20 -4.83 -10.35
N THR A 101 7.04 -5.83 -10.56
CA THR A 101 7.70 -6.10 -11.84
C THR A 101 7.57 -7.56 -12.24
N GLY A 102 7.70 -7.86 -13.53
CA GLY A 102 7.61 -9.23 -14.03
C GLY A 102 6.45 -9.40 -14.98
N GLY A 103 5.98 -10.64 -15.14
CA GLY A 103 5.02 -11.02 -16.17
C GLY A 103 3.97 -12.02 -15.68
N PRO A 104 3.09 -12.51 -16.56
CA PRO A 104 1.89 -13.26 -16.18
C PRO A 104 2.17 -14.51 -15.32
N ASP A 105 3.33 -15.14 -15.49
CA ASP A 105 3.74 -16.32 -14.73
C ASP A 105 4.11 -15.98 -13.27
N ALA A 106 4.76 -14.85 -13.04
CA ALA A 106 5.17 -14.39 -11.73
C ALA A 106 5.52 -12.89 -11.74
N TYR A 107 5.00 -12.19 -10.73
CA TYR A 107 5.36 -10.81 -10.43
C TYR A 107 6.23 -10.75 -9.19
N GLN A 108 7.40 -10.14 -9.28
CA GLN A 108 8.19 -9.75 -8.14
C GLN A 108 7.57 -8.49 -7.53
N VAL A 109 7.36 -8.52 -6.22
CA VAL A 109 6.84 -7.42 -5.42
C VAL A 109 7.94 -6.97 -4.48
N GLU A 110 8.21 -5.67 -4.46
CA GLU A 110 9.12 -5.01 -3.54
C GLU A 110 8.33 -3.95 -2.76
N ALA A 111 8.18 -4.14 -1.44
CA ALA A 111 7.55 -3.18 -0.55
C ALA A 111 8.62 -2.58 0.38
N GLY A 112 8.90 -1.29 0.22
CA GLY A 112 9.78 -0.52 1.09
C GLY A 112 8.98 0.29 2.09
N LEU A 113 9.29 0.15 3.37
CA LEU A 113 8.64 0.85 4.46
C LEU A 113 9.68 1.67 5.22
N ASP A 114 9.58 3.01 5.20
CA ASP A 114 10.45 3.89 5.98
C ASP A 114 10.03 3.81 7.46
N LEU A 115 10.95 3.42 8.31
CA LEU A 115 10.73 3.18 9.73
C LEU A 115 10.91 4.43 10.57
N ARG A 116 11.36 5.54 9.98
CA ARG A 116 11.68 6.78 10.70
C ARG A 116 10.60 7.19 11.69
N THR A 117 9.33 7.20 11.30
CA THR A 117 8.22 7.59 12.20
C THR A 117 8.06 6.64 13.39
N LEU A 118 8.33 5.35 13.21
CA LEU A 118 8.31 4.38 14.30
C LEU A 118 9.54 4.53 15.21
N LEU A 119 10.72 4.69 14.62
CA LEU A 119 11.98 4.81 15.35
C LEU A 119 12.09 6.13 16.09
N GLU A 120 11.59 7.22 15.53
CA GLU A 120 11.42 8.52 16.19
C GLU A 120 10.57 8.39 17.46
N ALA A 121 9.44 7.70 17.36
CA ALA A 121 8.55 7.49 18.50
C ALA A 121 9.19 6.66 19.62
N VAL A 122 10.11 5.75 19.27
CA VAL A 122 10.79 4.87 20.24
C VAL A 122 12.06 5.50 20.82
N GLY A 123 12.88 6.13 19.98
CA GLY A 123 14.21 6.63 20.32
C GLY A 123 14.27 8.14 20.59
N GLY A 124 13.23 8.90 20.23
CA GLY A 124 13.15 10.35 20.43
C GLY A 124 14.09 11.16 19.55
N GLN A 125 14.72 10.55 18.54
CA GLN A 125 15.62 11.20 17.59
C GLN A 125 15.03 11.16 16.20
N SER A 126 15.04 12.31 15.52
CA SER A 126 14.64 12.39 14.12
C SER A 126 15.75 11.87 13.21
N GLY A 127 15.37 10.97 12.32
CA GLY A 127 16.26 10.39 11.30
C GLY A 127 16.08 11.09 9.95
N GLU A 128 17.00 10.86 9.03
CA GLU A 128 16.85 11.32 7.65
C GLU A 128 15.88 10.40 6.87
N PRO A 129 15.05 10.93 5.95
CA PRO A 129 14.18 10.11 5.10
C PRO A 129 14.95 8.99 4.40
N GLY A 130 14.41 7.77 4.43
CA GLY A 130 15.00 6.61 3.75
C GLY A 130 16.29 6.07 4.35
N SER A 131 16.77 6.59 5.48
CA SER A 131 17.93 6.04 6.19
C SER A 131 17.63 4.68 6.84
N ASP A 132 16.41 4.51 7.35
CA ASP A 132 15.95 3.30 8.03
C ASP A 132 14.78 2.68 7.27
N VAL A 133 15.07 1.78 6.33
CA VAL A 133 14.04 1.15 5.47
C VAL A 133 13.97 -0.36 5.71
N ALA A 134 12.75 -0.85 5.96
CA ALA A 134 12.46 -2.27 5.86
C ALA A 134 12.03 -2.61 4.43
N LEU A 135 12.83 -3.41 3.72
CA LEU A 135 12.52 -3.90 2.38
C LEU A 135 12.01 -5.34 2.43
N PHE A 136 10.81 -5.56 1.92
CA PHE A 136 10.24 -6.89 1.74
C PHE A 136 10.15 -7.22 0.26
N ARG A 137 10.70 -8.38 -0.11
CA ARG A 137 10.63 -8.89 -1.48
C ARG A 137 9.97 -10.26 -1.49
N PHE A 138 8.96 -10.43 -2.33
CA PHE A 138 8.29 -11.70 -2.53
C PHE A 138 7.72 -11.81 -3.95
N PHE A 139 7.36 -13.02 -4.37
CA PHE A 139 6.68 -13.24 -5.64
C PHE A 139 5.18 -13.40 -5.43
N ALA A 140 4.38 -12.82 -6.30
CA ALA A 140 2.92 -12.95 -6.38
C ALA A 140 2.54 -13.55 -7.74
N ASN A 141 1.41 -14.25 -7.80
CA ASN A 141 0.84 -14.70 -9.07
C ASN A 141 -0.08 -13.61 -9.66
N SER A 142 -0.37 -13.69 -10.96
CA SER A 142 -1.23 -12.71 -11.65
C SER A 142 -2.57 -12.50 -10.95
N ARG A 143 -3.23 -13.57 -10.48
CA ARG A 143 -4.51 -13.47 -9.76
C ARG A 143 -4.41 -12.61 -8.49
N ALA A 144 -3.33 -12.74 -7.71
CA ALA A 144 -3.12 -11.95 -6.51
C ALA A 144 -2.89 -10.47 -6.84
N VAL A 145 -2.15 -10.17 -7.92
CA VAL A 145 -1.91 -8.80 -8.37
C VAL A 145 -3.18 -8.14 -8.90
N VAL A 146 -3.99 -8.85 -9.69
CA VAL A 146 -5.30 -8.37 -10.15
C VAL A 146 -6.23 -8.09 -8.98
N ALA A 147 -6.34 -9.02 -8.02
CA ALA A 147 -7.19 -8.83 -6.84
C ALA A 147 -6.72 -7.65 -5.98
N PHE A 148 -5.42 -7.45 -5.83
CA PHE A 148 -4.85 -6.29 -5.15
C PHE A 148 -5.20 -4.98 -5.86
N SER A 149 -5.01 -4.92 -7.19
CA SER A 149 -5.32 -3.74 -8.00
C SER A 149 -6.81 -3.36 -7.90
N ALA A 150 -7.71 -4.34 -8.10
CA ALA A 150 -9.14 -4.12 -8.00
C ALA A 150 -9.57 -3.62 -6.61
N ALA A 151 -9.06 -4.25 -5.54
CA ALA A 151 -9.36 -3.82 -4.18
C ALA A 151 -8.85 -2.41 -3.89
N LEU A 152 -7.67 -2.04 -4.43
CA LEU A 152 -7.10 -0.70 -4.24
C LEU A 152 -7.88 0.37 -5.00
N LEU A 153 -8.35 0.07 -6.21
CA LEU A 153 -9.27 0.92 -6.98
C LEU A 153 -10.59 1.14 -6.23
N GLU A 154 -11.20 0.07 -5.73
CA GLU A 154 -12.43 0.14 -4.92
C GLU A 154 -12.22 0.98 -3.67
N GLU A 155 -11.09 0.83 -2.99
CA GLU A 155 -10.77 1.65 -1.83
C GLU A 155 -10.62 3.13 -2.17
N PHE A 156 -9.86 3.43 -3.22
CA PHE A 156 -9.62 4.79 -3.65
C PHE A 156 -10.93 5.51 -4.01
N ALA A 157 -11.84 4.82 -4.68
CA ALA A 157 -13.16 5.34 -5.05
C ALA A 157 -14.04 5.75 -3.85
N ARG A 158 -13.78 5.24 -2.64
CA ARG A 158 -14.49 5.63 -1.41
C ARG A 158 -14.15 7.04 -0.94
N PHE A 159 -13.08 7.65 -1.46
CA PHE A 159 -12.60 8.97 -1.06
C PHE A 159 -12.61 9.93 -2.26
N PRO A 160 -13.77 10.32 -2.80
CA PRO A 160 -13.84 11.21 -3.95
C PRO A 160 -13.15 12.55 -3.66
N THR A 161 -12.43 13.08 -4.66
CA THR A 161 -11.79 14.41 -4.64
C THR A 161 -12.74 15.53 -5.05
N ASP A 162 -13.93 15.19 -5.55
CA ASP A 162 -14.95 16.14 -5.99
C ASP A 162 -15.82 16.60 -4.80
N PRO A 163 -15.81 17.91 -4.45
CA PRO A 163 -16.65 18.44 -3.38
C PRO A 163 -18.15 18.22 -3.60
N SER A 164 -18.60 18.04 -4.86
CA SER A 164 -20.00 17.79 -5.20
C SER A 164 -20.47 16.36 -4.92
N ARG A 165 -19.54 15.44 -4.66
CA ARG A 165 -19.82 14.04 -4.26
C ARG A 165 -19.76 13.83 -2.74
N VAL A 166 -19.45 14.88 -1.98
CA VAL A 166 -19.59 14.92 -0.53
C VAL A 166 -21.03 15.30 -0.24
N SER A 167 -21.83 14.40 0.35
CA SER A 167 -23.17 14.74 0.80
C SER A 167 -23.10 15.95 1.74
N PRO A 168 -23.85 17.04 1.49
CA PRO A 168 -23.97 18.11 2.46
C PRO A 168 -24.87 17.64 3.61
N GLY A 169 -24.27 17.23 4.73
CA GLY A 169 -24.94 16.95 6.01
C GLY A 169 -24.04 16.11 6.92
N GLU A 170 -23.72 16.45 8.16
CA GLU A 170 -24.32 17.37 9.13
C GLU A 170 -23.24 18.23 9.83
N PRO A 171 -23.57 19.45 10.28
CA PRO A 171 -22.71 20.18 11.21
C PRO A 171 -22.69 19.49 12.59
N GLY A 172 -21.49 19.21 13.10
CA GLY A 172 -21.26 18.97 14.53
C GLY A 172 -21.20 20.27 15.32
#